data_AF-A0A318KFW4-F1
#
_entry.id   AF-A0A318KFW4-F1
#
_cell.length_a   1.000
_cell.length_b   1.000
_cell.length_c   1.000
_cell.angle_alpha   90.00
_cell.angle_beta   90.00
_cell.angle_gamma   90.00
#
_symmetry.space_group_name_H-M   'P 1'
#
loop_
_entity.id
_entity.type
_entity.pdbx_description
1 polymer ?
#
loop_
_entity_poly.entity_id
_entity_poly.type
_entity_poly.pdbx_seq_one_letter_code
_entity_poly.pdbx_strand_id
1 'polypeptide(L)'
;MKKEEIKLLKQLSKLKLKVPKGLMRFVKDHMNSLGSRRQWYINTLEMWHGRLLLRTFAFNPYGEIKEVCRRLEGCSQVILNDIENRPLAGRVVDFFGNNFWDVNWFKSGNLYTASSSNWWFCDYDNLFNCEEWIEKLNIPYCCYYHPLNRSGLCFYEYICIYRKYPKIELLVKAGWSNLVRYAYLFVLDGKTFEEIFGFNEYWKPYMHQLDYTDIRLIRKYKLNDFEKIKEIRKVYSQRNKYINRHLNFKTAVFVNNLGSQAHLYNDYLKFAEEIGVPLNEPKYLYPKDIKKSYDEAYKRVNELKDELVNKGIANQAAKLSKYIYSSDQLSIFPATSNSELVQESKSLNHCVRTYAKRVADGETGIMLIRRSDEKEKPYYTLELKGKRIVQIRGNHNSAPVPEVSEFVRQWEKKYQLTGY
;
A
#
# COMPACT_ATOMS: atom_id res chain seq x y z
N MET A 1 -1.73 8.49 -14.91
CA MET A 1 -2.85 8.93 -15.78
C MET A 1 -2.28 9.27 -17.16
N LYS A 2 -2.93 8.86 -18.25
CA LYS A 2 -2.41 9.16 -19.60
C LYS A 2 -2.59 10.67 -19.91
N LYS A 3 -1.70 11.28 -20.70
CA LYS A 3 -1.76 12.72 -21.02
C LYS A 3 -3.11 13.14 -21.62
N GLU A 4 -3.69 12.28 -22.45
CA GLU A 4 -5.00 12.49 -23.09
C GLU A 4 -6.16 12.53 -22.07
N GLU A 5 -6.15 11.61 -21.11
CA GLU A 5 -7.16 11.54 -20.03
C GLU A 5 -7.15 12.82 -19.18
N ILE A 6 -5.97 13.33 -18.82
CA ILE A 6 -5.84 14.60 -18.08
C ILE A 6 -6.46 15.75 -18.88
N LYS A 7 -6.22 15.80 -20.19
CA LYS A 7 -6.77 16.84 -21.06
C LYS A 7 -8.30 16.78 -21.12
N LEU A 8 -8.87 15.59 -21.31
CA LEU A 8 -10.32 15.37 -21.34
C LEU A 8 -10.99 15.79 -20.03
N LEU A 9 -10.45 15.34 -18.89
CA LEU A 9 -11.02 15.67 -17.58
C LEU A 9 -10.92 17.17 -17.27
N LYS A 10 -9.83 17.85 -17.64
CA LYS A 10 -9.70 19.31 -17.51
C LYS A 10 -10.68 20.09 -18.38
N GLN A 11 -11.00 19.57 -19.57
CA GLN A 11 -12.03 20.17 -20.43
C GLN A 11 -13.40 19.98 -19.78
N LEU A 12 -13.74 18.75 -19.43
CA LEU A 12 -15.01 18.40 -18.80
C LEU A 12 -15.24 19.14 -17.48
N SER A 13 -14.19 19.35 -16.68
CA SER A 13 -14.30 20.03 -15.38
C SER A 13 -14.68 21.51 -15.49
N LYS A 14 -14.41 22.15 -16.63
CA LYS A 14 -14.72 23.56 -16.89
C LYS A 14 -16.09 23.78 -17.53
N LEU A 15 -16.77 22.72 -17.95
CA LEU A 15 -18.04 22.82 -18.66
C LEU A 15 -19.20 23.06 -17.66
N LYS A 16 -19.98 24.12 -17.93
CA LYS A 16 -21.29 24.32 -17.31
C LYS A 16 -22.33 23.51 -18.10
N LEU A 17 -22.58 22.28 -17.66
CA LEU A 17 -23.58 21.40 -18.25
C LEU A 17 -24.98 21.77 -17.76
N LYS A 18 -25.99 21.62 -18.63
CA LYS A 18 -27.39 21.89 -18.28
C LYS A 18 -27.86 20.93 -17.18
N VAL A 19 -28.83 21.39 -16.39
CA VAL A 19 -29.54 20.55 -15.43
C VAL A 19 -30.35 19.50 -16.20
N PRO A 20 -30.22 18.20 -15.88
CA PRO A 20 -30.98 17.15 -16.54
C PRO A 20 -32.50 17.34 -16.42
N LYS A 21 -33.22 17.13 -17.53
CA LYS A 21 -34.68 17.24 -17.57
C LYS A 21 -35.29 16.24 -16.60
N GLY A 22 -36.25 16.68 -15.78
CA GLY A 22 -36.95 15.85 -14.81
C GLY A 22 -36.26 15.71 -13.46
N LEU A 23 -35.01 16.19 -13.28
CA LEU A 23 -34.29 16.06 -12.01
C LEU A 23 -35.03 16.68 -10.83
N MET A 24 -35.47 17.93 -10.97
CA MET A 24 -36.19 18.65 -9.91
C MET A 24 -37.50 17.94 -9.53
N ARG A 25 -38.23 17.42 -10.54
CA ARG A 25 -39.48 16.68 -10.33
C ARG A 25 -39.22 15.38 -9.59
N PHE A 26 -38.23 14.61 -10.05
CA PHE A 26 -37.83 13.35 -9.40
C PHE A 26 -37.49 13.58 -7.93
N VAL A 27 -36.66 14.59 -7.62
CA VAL A 27 -36.26 14.88 -6.25
C VAL A 27 -37.49 15.22 -5.41
N LYS A 28 -38.39 16.07 -5.93
CA LYS A 28 -39.63 16.45 -5.22
C LYS A 28 -40.56 15.26 -4.95
N ASP A 29 -40.70 14.36 -5.93
CA ASP A 29 -41.51 13.15 -5.80
C ASP A 29 -40.89 12.17 -4.79
N HIS A 30 -39.56 12.09 -4.75
CA HIS A 30 -38.83 11.22 -3.82
C HIS A 30 -38.78 11.79 -2.41
N MET A 31 -38.73 13.12 -2.21
CA MET A 31 -38.64 13.77 -0.89
C MET A 31 -39.69 13.29 0.12
N ASN A 32 -40.90 12.96 -0.34
CA ASN A 32 -41.99 12.51 0.52
C ASN A 32 -41.81 11.07 1.05
N SER A 33 -40.93 10.27 0.47
CA SER A 33 -40.67 8.86 0.83
C SER A 33 -39.33 8.65 1.56
N LEU A 34 -38.61 9.74 1.85
CA LEU A 34 -37.27 9.70 2.40
C LEU A 34 -37.24 9.54 3.92
N GLY A 35 -36.53 8.51 4.41
CA GLY A 35 -36.22 8.35 5.83
C GLY A 35 -35.14 9.32 6.35
N SER A 36 -34.58 9.08 7.53
CA SER A 36 -33.66 9.98 8.25
C SER A 36 -32.25 10.15 7.66
N ARG A 37 -32.00 9.80 6.38
CA ARG A 37 -30.65 9.95 5.80
C ARG A 37 -30.33 11.43 5.56
N ARG A 38 -29.05 11.76 5.67
CA ARG A 38 -28.55 13.14 5.44
C ARG A 38 -28.60 13.55 3.97
N GLN A 39 -28.47 12.59 3.05
CA GLN A 39 -28.42 12.82 1.61
C GLN A 39 -28.71 11.54 0.82
N TRP A 40 -29.15 11.72 -0.42
CA TRP A 40 -29.38 10.68 -1.44
C TRP A 40 -28.68 11.06 -2.73
N TYR A 41 -28.61 10.12 -3.66
CA TYR A 41 -27.95 10.31 -4.94
C TYR A 41 -28.84 9.82 -6.07
N ILE A 42 -28.73 10.49 -7.21
CA ILE A 42 -29.37 10.08 -8.46
C ILE A 42 -28.38 10.23 -9.61
N ASN A 43 -28.37 9.25 -10.50
CA ASN A 43 -27.54 9.27 -11.68
C ASN A 43 -28.31 9.73 -12.91
N THR A 44 -27.58 10.40 -13.79
CA THR A 44 -28.02 10.77 -15.14
C THR A 44 -26.94 10.34 -16.11
N LEU A 45 -27.34 10.02 -17.33
CA LEU A 45 -26.45 9.55 -18.37
C LEU A 45 -26.58 10.46 -19.59
N GLU A 46 -25.46 10.83 -20.20
CA GLU A 46 -25.43 11.61 -21.44
C GLU A 46 -24.22 11.24 -22.30
N MET A 47 -24.21 11.71 -23.56
CA MET A 47 -23.07 11.55 -24.47
C MET A 47 -22.23 12.83 -24.47
N TRP A 48 -20.91 12.69 -24.31
CA TRP A 48 -19.96 13.79 -24.40
C TRP A 48 -18.76 13.38 -25.25
N HIS A 49 -18.55 14.03 -26.40
CA HIS A 49 -17.51 13.68 -27.38
C HIS A 49 -17.45 12.17 -27.70
N GLY A 50 -18.61 11.56 -27.98
CA GLY A 50 -18.71 10.13 -28.32
C GLY A 50 -18.50 9.17 -27.15
N ARG A 51 -18.33 9.68 -25.93
CA ARG A 51 -18.16 8.90 -24.69
C ARG A 51 -19.40 9.01 -23.81
N LEU A 52 -19.70 7.95 -23.06
CA LEU A 52 -20.71 8.01 -22.01
C LEU A 52 -20.22 8.87 -20.84
N LEU A 53 -21.09 9.74 -20.36
CA LEU A 53 -20.88 10.59 -19.19
C LEU A 53 -21.97 10.29 -18.17
N LEU A 54 -21.59 9.64 -17.07
CA LEU A 54 -22.44 9.45 -15.91
C LEU A 54 -22.25 10.65 -14.97
N ARG A 55 -23.31 11.39 -14.71
CA ARG A 55 -23.33 12.49 -13.73
C ARG A 55 -24.15 12.07 -12.54
N THR A 56 -23.61 12.26 -11.36
CA THR A 56 -24.31 11.98 -10.10
C THR A 56 -24.64 13.27 -9.38
N PHE A 57 -25.90 13.38 -8.99
CA PHE A 57 -26.43 14.49 -8.20
C PHE A 57 -26.74 13.99 -6.80
N ALA A 58 -26.27 14.73 -5.80
CA ALA A 58 -26.69 14.53 -4.41
C ALA A 58 -27.85 15.48 -4.10
N PHE A 59 -28.76 15.03 -3.24
CA PHE A 59 -29.83 15.87 -2.71
C PHE A 59 -30.14 15.54 -1.26
N ASN A 60 -30.72 16.49 -0.52
CA ASN A 60 -31.01 16.34 0.90
C ASN A 60 -32.51 16.52 1.22
N PRO A 61 -32.96 16.27 2.47
CA PRO A 61 -34.37 16.38 2.84
C PRO A 61 -34.95 17.79 2.72
N TYR A 62 -34.11 18.82 2.59
CA TYR A 62 -34.51 20.22 2.46
C TYR A 62 -34.70 20.64 1.00
N GLY A 63 -34.49 19.73 0.04
CA GLY A 63 -34.65 19.98 -1.39
C GLY A 63 -33.43 20.63 -2.04
N GLU A 64 -32.30 20.74 -1.34
CA GLU A 64 -31.05 21.17 -1.93
C GLU A 64 -30.50 20.07 -2.83
N ILE A 65 -30.03 20.43 -4.02
CA ILE A 65 -29.53 19.49 -5.04
C ILE A 65 -28.20 20.01 -5.59
N LYS A 66 -27.24 19.10 -5.77
CA LYS A 66 -25.90 19.44 -6.25
C LYS A 66 -25.33 18.34 -7.11
N GLU A 67 -24.66 18.69 -8.21
CA GLU A 67 -23.87 17.71 -8.96
C GLU A 67 -22.55 17.47 -8.23
N VAL A 68 -22.29 16.21 -7.86
CA VAL A 68 -21.16 15.84 -7.01
C VAL A 68 -20.13 14.99 -7.72
N CYS A 69 -20.49 14.37 -8.85
CA CYS A 69 -19.58 13.50 -9.59
C CYS A 69 -19.84 13.56 -11.10
N ARG A 70 -18.75 13.63 -11.88
CA ARG A 70 -18.74 13.33 -13.31
C ARG A 70 -17.80 12.16 -13.56
N ARG A 71 -18.33 11.10 -14.14
CA ARG A 71 -17.60 9.89 -14.54
C ARG A 71 -17.69 9.73 -16.05
N LEU A 72 -16.54 9.78 -16.71
CA LEU A 72 -16.44 9.68 -18.17
C LEU A 72 -15.94 8.30 -18.60
N GLU A 73 -16.54 7.75 -19.66
CA GLU A 73 -16.18 6.45 -20.24
C GLU A 73 -14.69 6.36 -20.58
N GLY A 74 -14.07 5.28 -20.11
CA GLY A 74 -12.65 4.99 -20.33
C GLY A 74 -11.68 5.77 -19.43
N CYS A 75 -12.15 6.62 -18.52
CA CYS A 75 -11.29 7.33 -17.57
C CYS A 75 -11.11 6.54 -16.25
N SER A 76 -9.88 6.52 -15.75
CA SER A 76 -9.49 5.94 -14.46
C SER A 76 -9.79 6.85 -13.27
N GLN A 77 -10.10 8.13 -13.53
CA GLN A 77 -10.50 9.10 -12.52
C GLN A 77 -11.92 9.61 -12.77
N VAL A 78 -12.54 10.09 -11.70
CA VAL A 78 -13.77 10.87 -11.70
C VAL A 78 -13.48 12.31 -11.30
N ILE A 79 -14.33 13.24 -11.71
CA ILE A 79 -14.33 14.63 -11.24
C ILE A 79 -15.35 14.72 -10.12
N LEU A 80 -14.97 15.28 -8.99
CA LEU A 80 -15.78 15.39 -7.79
C LEU A 80 -15.94 16.84 -7.39
N ASN A 81 -17.10 17.19 -6.87
CA ASN A 81 -17.43 18.54 -6.46
C ASN A 81 -18.09 18.51 -5.08
N ASP A 82 -17.46 19.15 -4.10
CA ASP A 82 -17.98 19.36 -2.74
C ASP A 82 -18.53 18.08 -2.08
N ILE A 83 -17.82 16.99 -2.32
CA ILE A 83 -18.09 15.69 -1.72
C ILE A 83 -16.78 15.12 -1.21
N GLU A 84 -16.81 14.47 -0.06
CA GLU A 84 -15.65 13.82 0.53
C GLU A 84 -16.05 12.53 1.26
N ASN A 85 -15.09 11.62 1.42
CA ASN A 85 -15.25 10.44 2.26
C ASN A 85 -14.73 10.77 3.66
N ARG A 86 -15.62 10.87 4.65
CA ARG A 86 -15.25 11.05 6.06
C ARG A 86 -15.18 9.69 6.77
N PRO A 87 -14.17 9.46 7.62
CA PRO A 87 -14.15 8.29 8.50
C PRO A 87 -15.45 8.18 9.29
N LEU A 88 -16.02 6.98 9.38
CA LEU A 88 -17.26 6.63 10.10
C LEU A 88 -18.56 7.27 9.60
N ALA A 89 -18.51 8.42 8.91
CA ALA A 89 -19.68 9.10 8.36
C ALA A 89 -19.94 8.78 6.88
N GLY A 90 -19.01 8.09 6.20
CA GLY A 90 -19.13 7.75 4.79
C GLY A 90 -18.99 8.99 3.89
N ARG A 91 -19.77 9.04 2.80
CA ARG A 91 -19.75 10.19 1.89
C ARG A 91 -20.55 11.34 2.48
N VAL A 92 -19.93 12.51 2.56
CA VAL A 92 -20.54 13.75 3.03
C VAL A 92 -20.48 14.77 1.91
N VAL A 93 -21.61 15.40 1.61
CA VAL A 93 -21.73 16.48 0.61
C VAL A 93 -21.89 17.79 1.34
N ASP A 94 -21.14 18.80 0.88
CA ASP A 94 -21.32 20.18 1.32
C ASP A 94 -22.34 20.88 0.41
N PHE A 95 -23.53 21.08 0.95
CA PHE A 95 -24.61 21.80 0.29
C PHE A 95 -24.53 23.33 0.48
N PHE A 96 -23.62 23.85 1.34
CA PHE A 96 -23.46 25.28 1.53
C PHE A 96 -22.77 25.93 0.32
N GLY A 97 -23.54 26.66 -0.49
CA GLY A 97 -23.05 27.41 -1.65
C GLY A 97 -24.06 27.41 -2.80
N ASN A 98 -24.47 28.60 -3.23
CA ASN A 98 -25.43 28.74 -4.33
C ASN A 98 -24.79 28.38 -5.67
N ASN A 99 -25.52 27.55 -6.41
CA ASN A 99 -25.42 27.23 -7.83
C ASN A 99 -24.70 25.92 -8.19
N PHE A 100 -25.36 25.21 -9.10
CA PHE A 100 -25.02 23.88 -9.56
C PHE A 100 -23.58 23.69 -10.06
N TRP A 101 -22.83 24.76 -10.41
CA TRP A 101 -21.44 24.71 -10.88
C TRP A 101 -20.71 26.09 -10.77
N ASP A 102 -21.05 26.98 -9.81
CA ASP A 102 -20.32 28.26 -9.70
C ASP A 102 -19.03 28.17 -8.90
N VAL A 103 -17.95 28.36 -9.65
CA VAL A 103 -16.61 28.74 -9.18
C VAL A 103 -16.60 30.26 -9.03
N ASN A 104 -16.68 30.80 -7.80
CA ASN A 104 -16.33 32.18 -7.34
C ASN A 104 -17.26 32.63 -6.17
N TRP A 105 -16.88 32.96 -4.92
CA TRP A 105 -15.62 33.44 -4.32
C TRP A 105 -15.46 32.98 -2.84
N PHE A 106 -14.21 32.67 -2.48
CA PHE A 106 -13.64 32.25 -1.18
C PHE A 106 -14.20 30.96 -0.54
N LYS A 107 -13.62 29.80 -0.90
CA LYS A 107 -13.67 28.49 -0.20
C LYS A 107 -14.86 27.51 -0.40
N SER A 108 -15.66 27.56 -1.46
CA SER A 108 -16.65 26.50 -1.75
C SER A 108 -16.70 26.13 -3.24
N GLY A 109 -16.63 24.84 -3.53
CA GLY A 109 -16.30 24.26 -4.83
C GLY A 109 -14.95 23.53 -4.82
N ASN A 110 -14.72 22.60 -3.89
CA ASN A 110 -13.55 21.71 -3.95
C ASN A 110 -13.72 20.76 -5.15
N LEU A 111 -13.33 21.24 -6.33
CA LEU A 111 -13.27 20.46 -7.55
C LEU A 111 -11.95 19.69 -7.57
N TYR A 112 -12.02 18.38 -7.51
CA TYR A 112 -10.83 17.54 -7.56
C TYR A 112 -11.09 16.25 -8.33
N THR A 113 -10.01 15.61 -8.75
CA THR A 113 -10.07 14.29 -9.36
C THR A 113 -9.70 13.23 -8.35
N ALA A 114 -10.38 12.09 -8.38
CA ALA A 114 -10.01 10.94 -7.57
C ALA A 114 -10.20 9.63 -8.34
N SER A 115 -9.57 8.56 -7.84
CA SER A 115 -9.67 7.23 -8.46
C SER A 115 -11.13 6.81 -8.58
N SER A 116 -11.50 6.38 -9.78
CA SER A 116 -12.85 5.89 -10.06
C SER A 116 -13.19 4.62 -9.28
N SER A 117 -12.18 3.88 -8.80
CA SER A 117 -12.34 2.74 -7.90
C SER A 117 -12.87 3.12 -6.51
N ASN A 118 -12.62 4.36 -6.06
CA ASN A 118 -12.96 4.79 -4.70
C ASN A 118 -14.32 5.52 -4.63
N TRP A 119 -14.90 5.83 -5.80
CA TRP A 119 -16.06 6.72 -5.94
C TRP A 119 -17.16 6.07 -6.76
N TRP A 120 -17.78 5.05 -6.17
CA TRP A 120 -18.83 4.27 -6.80
C TRP A 120 -20.23 4.82 -6.56
N PHE A 121 -20.89 5.28 -7.61
CA PHE A 121 -22.27 5.79 -7.55
C PHE A 121 -23.27 4.90 -8.30
N CYS A 122 -22.87 3.68 -8.64
CA CYS A 122 -23.60 2.86 -9.58
C CYS A 122 -24.78 2.07 -8.97
N ASP A 123 -24.93 2.14 -7.65
CA ASP A 123 -25.98 1.44 -6.88
C ASP A 123 -27.16 2.38 -6.53
N TYR A 124 -27.18 3.59 -7.09
CA TYR A 124 -28.20 4.61 -6.83
C TYR A 124 -29.23 4.69 -7.96
N ASP A 125 -30.35 5.34 -7.68
CA ASP A 125 -31.44 5.52 -8.64
C ASP A 125 -30.95 6.21 -9.92
N ASN A 126 -31.53 5.81 -11.04
CA ASN A 126 -31.22 6.37 -12.35
C ASN A 126 -32.42 7.20 -12.83
N LEU A 127 -32.16 8.43 -13.27
CA LEU A 127 -33.15 9.26 -13.96
C LEU A 127 -33.36 8.80 -15.43
N PHE A 128 -32.61 7.81 -15.87
CA PHE A 128 -32.62 7.30 -17.24
C PHE A 128 -33.13 5.87 -17.28
N ASN A 129 -33.84 5.52 -18.36
CA ASN A 129 -34.24 4.16 -18.63
C ASN A 129 -33.10 3.43 -19.38
N CYS A 130 -32.65 2.29 -18.85
CA CYS A 130 -31.56 1.51 -19.43
C CYS A 130 -31.90 0.93 -20.82
N GLU A 131 -33.14 0.51 -21.05
CA GLU A 131 -33.61 -0.04 -22.34
C GLU A 131 -33.59 1.04 -23.43
N GLU A 132 -34.10 2.24 -23.13
CA GLU A 132 -34.00 3.40 -24.03
C GLU A 132 -32.54 3.72 -24.38
N TRP A 133 -31.61 3.55 -23.43
CA TRP A 133 -30.19 3.74 -23.68
C TRP A 133 -29.57 2.62 -24.53
N ILE A 134 -30.01 1.38 -24.38
CA ILE A 134 -29.59 0.27 -25.24
C ILE A 134 -30.00 0.56 -26.69
N GLU A 135 -31.24 1.00 -26.90
CA GLU A 135 -31.76 1.40 -28.21
C GLU A 135 -30.99 2.61 -28.78
N LYS A 136 -30.86 3.67 -27.98
CA LYS A 136 -30.15 4.90 -28.37
C LYS A 136 -28.69 4.67 -28.75
N LEU A 137 -28.03 3.72 -28.09
CA LEU A 137 -26.64 3.36 -28.39
C LEU A 137 -26.51 2.37 -29.56
N ASN A 138 -27.63 1.86 -30.09
CA ASN A 138 -27.70 0.86 -31.15
C ASN A 138 -26.84 -0.37 -30.84
N ILE A 139 -27.05 -0.97 -29.67
CA ILE A 139 -26.34 -2.16 -29.19
C ILE A 139 -27.30 -3.35 -29.05
N PRO A 140 -27.81 -3.90 -30.17
CA PRO A 140 -28.95 -4.83 -30.18
C PRO A 140 -28.66 -6.18 -29.51
N TYR A 141 -27.39 -6.54 -29.34
CA TYR A 141 -26.98 -7.78 -28.69
C TYR A 141 -26.53 -7.57 -27.23
N CYS A 142 -26.78 -6.39 -26.67
CA CYS A 142 -26.49 -6.09 -25.28
C CYS A 142 -27.17 -7.11 -24.36
N CYS A 143 -26.38 -7.88 -23.62
CA CYS A 143 -26.87 -8.91 -22.72
C CYS A 143 -27.02 -8.41 -21.27
N TYR A 144 -27.24 -7.11 -21.05
CA TYR A 144 -27.36 -6.55 -19.70
C TYR A 144 -28.53 -7.18 -18.92
N TYR A 145 -29.70 -7.28 -19.56
CA TYR A 145 -30.89 -7.92 -18.99
C TYR A 145 -31.01 -9.42 -19.28
N HIS A 146 -29.97 -10.03 -19.87
CA HIS A 146 -30.00 -11.46 -20.17
C HIS A 146 -30.06 -12.29 -18.86
N PRO A 147 -30.89 -13.35 -18.76
CA PRO A 147 -31.05 -14.12 -17.51
C PRO A 147 -29.76 -14.75 -16.97
N LEU A 148 -28.79 -15.04 -17.86
CA LEU A 148 -27.46 -15.55 -17.49
C LEU A 148 -26.47 -14.46 -17.06
N ASN A 149 -26.82 -13.17 -17.15
CA ASN A 149 -25.93 -12.11 -16.71
C ASN A 149 -25.95 -11.97 -15.19
N ARG A 150 -25.00 -12.64 -14.53
CA ARG A 150 -24.72 -12.55 -13.09
C ARG A 150 -23.42 -11.82 -12.81
N SER A 151 -23.02 -10.89 -13.69
CA SER A 151 -21.75 -10.16 -13.56
C SER A 151 -21.69 -9.20 -12.36
N GLY A 152 -22.84 -8.81 -11.81
CA GLY A 152 -22.94 -7.84 -10.72
C GLY A 152 -22.52 -6.41 -11.12
N LEU A 153 -22.34 -6.15 -12.41
CA LEU A 153 -22.01 -4.83 -12.95
C LEU A 153 -23.27 -3.96 -13.01
N CYS A 154 -23.16 -2.70 -12.60
CA CYS A 154 -24.21 -1.71 -12.90
C CYS A 154 -24.30 -1.47 -14.41
N PHE A 155 -25.43 -0.92 -14.86
CA PHE A 155 -25.66 -0.60 -16.27
C PHE A 155 -24.51 0.19 -16.90
N TYR A 156 -24.10 1.31 -16.27
CA TYR A 156 -23.04 2.16 -16.81
C TYR A 156 -21.73 1.39 -17.04
N GLU A 157 -21.28 0.59 -16.08
CA GLU A 157 -20.08 -0.22 -16.22
C GLU A 157 -20.21 -1.28 -17.32
N TYR A 158 -21.33 -2.01 -17.31
CA TYR A 158 -21.56 -3.07 -18.27
C TYR A 158 -21.53 -2.51 -19.69
N ILE A 159 -22.21 -1.40 -19.94
CA ILE A 159 -22.24 -0.75 -21.25
C ILE A 159 -20.86 -0.19 -21.63
N CYS A 160 -20.10 0.39 -20.70
CA CYS A 160 -18.72 0.82 -20.97
C CYS A 160 -17.83 -0.37 -21.39
N ILE A 161 -17.99 -1.53 -20.77
CA ILE A 161 -17.27 -2.75 -21.16
C ILE A 161 -17.77 -3.24 -22.51
N TYR A 162 -19.08 -3.29 -22.74
CA TYR A 162 -19.69 -3.71 -24.01
C TYR A 162 -19.18 -2.87 -25.17
N ARG A 163 -19.24 -1.54 -25.06
CA ARG A 163 -18.79 -0.61 -26.10
C ARG A 163 -17.31 -0.78 -26.44
N LYS A 164 -16.49 -1.17 -25.45
CA LYS A 164 -15.07 -1.44 -25.65
C LYS A 164 -14.79 -2.86 -26.16
N TYR A 165 -15.60 -3.82 -25.76
CA TYR A 165 -15.48 -5.24 -26.09
C TYR A 165 -16.87 -5.82 -26.46
N PRO A 166 -17.40 -5.54 -27.67
CA PRO A 166 -18.79 -5.87 -28.01
C PRO A 166 -19.13 -7.36 -27.86
N LYS A 167 -18.12 -8.23 -28.06
CA LYS A 167 -18.25 -9.69 -27.93
C LYS A 167 -18.37 -10.20 -26.49
N ILE A 168 -18.46 -9.34 -25.46
CA ILE A 168 -18.73 -9.81 -24.09
C ILE A 168 -20.07 -10.54 -23.97
N GLU A 169 -21.01 -10.31 -24.91
CA GLU A 169 -22.25 -11.07 -25.00
C GLU A 169 -22.02 -12.58 -25.12
N LEU A 170 -20.92 -13.01 -25.77
CA LEU A 170 -20.58 -14.42 -25.92
C LEU A 170 -20.28 -15.04 -24.55
N LEU A 171 -19.60 -14.30 -23.68
CA LEU A 171 -19.34 -14.73 -22.31
C LEU A 171 -20.66 -14.89 -21.53
N VAL A 172 -21.59 -13.94 -21.68
CA VAL A 172 -22.89 -14.02 -21.00
C VAL A 172 -23.73 -15.19 -21.52
N LYS A 173 -23.85 -15.34 -22.84
CA LYS A 173 -24.60 -16.42 -23.49
C LYS A 173 -24.02 -17.81 -23.17
N ALA A 174 -22.71 -17.91 -22.94
CA ALA A 174 -22.04 -19.12 -22.48
C ALA A 174 -22.16 -19.40 -20.96
N GLY A 175 -22.81 -18.51 -20.20
CA GLY A 175 -22.93 -18.64 -18.73
C GLY A 175 -21.68 -18.22 -17.95
N TRP A 176 -20.75 -17.48 -18.57
CA TRP A 176 -19.49 -17.02 -18.00
C TRP A 176 -19.50 -15.53 -17.68
N SER A 177 -20.63 -15.02 -17.20
CA SER A 177 -20.81 -13.58 -16.92
C SER A 177 -19.86 -13.04 -15.84
N ASN A 178 -19.35 -13.91 -14.96
CA ASN A 178 -18.29 -13.60 -13.99
C ASN A 178 -17.02 -13.03 -14.64
N LEU A 179 -16.80 -13.36 -15.92
CA LEU A 179 -15.61 -12.95 -16.67
C LEU A 179 -15.78 -11.63 -17.43
N VAL A 180 -16.99 -11.05 -17.48
CA VAL A 180 -17.27 -9.81 -18.24
C VAL A 180 -16.40 -8.65 -17.77
N ARG A 181 -16.22 -8.46 -16.46
CA ARG A 181 -15.34 -7.43 -15.88
C ARG A 181 -13.89 -7.55 -16.37
N TYR A 182 -13.49 -8.75 -16.76
CA TYR A 182 -12.12 -9.10 -17.17
C TYR A 182 -11.99 -9.32 -18.67
N ALA A 183 -12.94 -8.85 -19.48
CA ALA A 183 -12.94 -9.02 -20.94
C ALA A 183 -11.63 -8.57 -21.61
N TYR A 184 -10.96 -7.55 -21.05
CA TYR A 184 -9.66 -7.07 -21.51
C TYR A 184 -8.52 -8.10 -21.44
N LEU A 185 -8.70 -9.20 -20.72
CA LEU A 185 -7.74 -10.31 -20.66
C LEU A 185 -7.88 -11.29 -21.82
N PHE A 186 -8.95 -11.21 -22.60
CA PHE A 186 -9.30 -12.20 -23.63
C PHE A 186 -9.24 -11.60 -25.02
N VAL A 187 -8.94 -12.44 -26.01
CA VAL A 187 -9.03 -12.10 -27.42
C VAL A 187 -10.36 -12.63 -27.93
N LEU A 188 -11.46 -11.92 -27.64
CA LEU A 188 -12.82 -12.40 -27.94
C LEU A 188 -13.10 -12.58 -29.45
N ASP A 189 -12.20 -12.11 -30.32
CA ASP A 189 -12.21 -12.36 -31.76
C ASP A 189 -11.53 -13.67 -32.19
N GLY A 190 -10.89 -14.39 -31.26
CA GLY A 190 -10.28 -15.68 -31.51
C GLY A 190 -11.27 -16.72 -32.02
N LYS A 191 -10.77 -17.69 -32.80
CA LYS A 191 -11.57 -18.76 -33.41
C LYS A 191 -11.63 -19.99 -32.51
N THR A 192 -10.60 -20.22 -31.71
CA THR A 192 -10.52 -21.35 -30.78
C THR A 192 -10.59 -20.89 -29.32
N PHE A 193 -10.89 -21.82 -28.42
CA PHE A 193 -10.91 -21.53 -26.99
C PHE A 193 -9.54 -21.04 -26.48
N GLU A 194 -8.46 -21.71 -26.92
CA GLU A 194 -7.07 -21.36 -26.61
C GLU A 194 -6.70 -19.97 -27.10
N GLU A 195 -7.12 -19.59 -28.31
CA GLU A 195 -6.88 -18.24 -28.86
C GLU A 195 -7.61 -17.18 -28.03
N ILE A 196 -8.85 -17.44 -27.62
CA ILE A 196 -9.65 -16.48 -26.85
C ILE A 196 -9.08 -16.32 -25.42
N PHE A 197 -8.85 -17.44 -24.74
CA PHE A 197 -8.58 -17.46 -23.30
C PHE A 197 -7.11 -17.62 -22.94
N GLY A 198 -6.23 -18.01 -23.88
CA GLY A 198 -4.80 -18.21 -23.63
C GLY A 198 -4.49 -19.40 -22.73
N PHE A 199 -5.42 -20.33 -22.57
CA PHE A 199 -5.28 -21.61 -21.88
C PHE A 199 -6.21 -22.63 -22.53
N ASN A 200 -6.00 -23.92 -22.26
CA ASN A 200 -6.67 -24.97 -23.02
C ASN A 200 -8.10 -25.29 -22.59
N GLU A 201 -8.80 -26.02 -23.46
CA GLU A 201 -10.22 -26.38 -23.33
C GLU A 201 -10.58 -27.18 -22.06
N TYR A 202 -9.61 -27.74 -21.33
CA TYR A 202 -9.86 -28.39 -20.03
C TYR A 202 -10.67 -27.50 -19.08
N TRP A 203 -10.44 -26.19 -19.13
CA TRP A 203 -11.06 -25.22 -18.24
C TRP A 203 -12.49 -24.83 -18.62
N LYS A 204 -12.97 -25.19 -19.82
CA LYS A 204 -14.29 -24.80 -20.35
C LYS A 204 -15.44 -25.13 -19.39
N PRO A 205 -15.52 -26.32 -18.74
CA PRO A 205 -16.58 -26.62 -17.77
C PRO A 205 -16.51 -25.78 -16.48
N TYR A 206 -15.33 -25.26 -16.14
CA TYR A 206 -15.05 -24.57 -14.87
C TYR A 206 -15.07 -23.05 -14.98
N MET A 207 -15.24 -22.47 -16.18
CA MET A 207 -15.16 -21.04 -16.45
C MET A 207 -16.03 -20.17 -15.51
N HIS A 208 -17.21 -20.66 -15.13
CA HIS A 208 -18.13 -19.99 -14.21
C HIS A 208 -17.60 -19.89 -12.76
N GLN A 209 -16.57 -20.66 -12.41
CA GLN A 209 -15.93 -20.71 -11.08
C GLN A 209 -14.58 -19.98 -11.03
N LEU A 210 -14.12 -19.45 -12.17
CA LEU A 210 -12.83 -18.77 -12.27
C LEU A 210 -12.99 -17.27 -12.01
N ASP A 211 -12.00 -16.70 -11.34
CA ASP A 211 -11.82 -15.26 -11.18
C ASP A 211 -10.60 -14.74 -11.94
N TYR A 212 -10.34 -13.44 -11.83
CA TYR A 212 -9.18 -12.77 -12.41
C TYR A 212 -7.84 -13.41 -12.00
N THR A 213 -7.72 -13.79 -10.74
CA THR A 213 -6.51 -14.40 -10.17
C THR A 213 -6.29 -15.78 -10.79
N ASP A 214 -7.34 -16.58 -10.89
CA ASP A 214 -7.28 -17.92 -11.48
C ASP A 214 -6.76 -17.88 -12.91
N ILE A 215 -7.35 -17.02 -13.75
CA ILE A 215 -6.94 -16.88 -15.15
C ILE A 215 -5.44 -16.57 -15.25
N ARG A 216 -4.94 -15.69 -14.38
CA ARG A 216 -3.50 -15.35 -14.35
C ARG A 216 -2.63 -16.51 -13.91
N LEU A 217 -3.05 -17.25 -12.89
CA LEU A 217 -2.30 -18.39 -12.36
C LEU A 217 -2.30 -19.58 -13.35
N ILE A 218 -3.43 -19.86 -13.99
CA ILE A 218 -3.57 -20.89 -15.03
C ILE A 218 -2.58 -20.60 -16.16
N ARG A 219 -2.57 -19.36 -16.69
CA ARG A 219 -1.65 -18.94 -17.75
C ARG A 219 -0.18 -19.01 -17.32
N LYS A 220 0.12 -18.49 -16.12
CA LYS A 220 1.49 -18.42 -15.59
C LYS A 220 2.12 -19.80 -15.41
N TYR A 221 1.36 -20.76 -14.87
CA TYR A 221 1.87 -22.09 -14.53
C TYR A 221 1.43 -23.18 -15.51
N LYS A 222 0.72 -22.81 -16.59
CA LYS A 222 0.17 -23.72 -17.60
C LYS A 222 -0.61 -24.90 -16.96
N LEU A 223 -1.49 -24.57 -16.02
CA LEU A 223 -2.25 -25.55 -15.25
C LEU A 223 -3.38 -26.15 -16.08
N ASN A 224 -3.60 -27.46 -15.93
CA ASN A 224 -4.71 -28.20 -16.55
C ASN A 224 -5.40 -29.10 -15.51
N ASP A 225 -5.57 -28.57 -14.31
CA ASP A 225 -6.04 -29.33 -13.15
C ASP A 225 -6.74 -28.39 -12.17
N PHE A 226 -8.04 -28.63 -11.96
CA PHE A 226 -8.89 -27.79 -11.12
C PHE A 226 -8.53 -27.87 -9.63
N GLU A 227 -8.02 -29.00 -9.15
CA GLU A 227 -7.61 -29.13 -7.75
C GLU A 227 -6.30 -28.38 -7.50
N LYS A 228 -5.38 -28.40 -8.46
CA LYS A 228 -4.13 -27.60 -8.36
C LYS A 228 -4.42 -26.11 -8.26
N ILE A 229 -5.39 -25.58 -8.99
CA ILE A 229 -5.72 -24.14 -8.88
C ILE A 229 -6.33 -23.81 -7.53
N LYS A 230 -7.18 -24.67 -6.95
CA LYS A 230 -7.75 -24.46 -5.61
C LYS A 230 -6.65 -24.39 -4.55
N GLU A 231 -5.69 -25.31 -4.60
CA GLU A 231 -4.55 -25.33 -3.67
C GLU A 231 -3.73 -24.03 -3.75
N ILE A 232 -3.39 -23.60 -4.97
CA ILE A 232 -2.63 -22.36 -5.20
C ILE A 232 -3.44 -21.13 -4.78
N ARG A 233 -4.74 -21.09 -5.10
CA ARG A 233 -5.64 -19.98 -4.75
C ARG A 233 -5.71 -19.77 -3.25
N LYS A 234 -5.84 -20.86 -2.47
CA LYS A 234 -5.89 -20.84 -1.01
C LYS A 234 -4.64 -20.21 -0.39
N VAL A 235 -3.47 -20.42 -0.98
CA VAL A 235 -2.21 -19.83 -0.50
C VAL A 235 -2.04 -18.40 -0.99
N TYR A 236 -2.35 -18.13 -2.26
CA TYR A 236 -2.22 -16.80 -2.85
C TYR A 236 -3.08 -15.75 -2.12
N SER A 237 -4.30 -16.13 -1.73
CA SER A 237 -5.25 -15.26 -1.04
C SER A 237 -4.78 -14.79 0.35
N GLN A 238 -3.83 -15.51 0.97
CA GLN A 238 -3.24 -15.15 2.26
C GLN A 238 -2.25 -13.98 2.16
N ARG A 239 -1.89 -13.56 0.93
CA ARG A 239 -1.02 -12.38 0.66
C ARG A 239 0.34 -12.41 1.34
N ASN A 240 0.86 -13.60 1.65
CA ASN A 240 2.20 -13.80 2.19
C ASN A 240 3.26 -13.45 1.13
N LYS A 241 3.94 -12.32 1.30
CA LYS A 241 4.86 -11.74 0.30
C LYS A 241 5.93 -12.73 -0.15
N TYR A 242 6.63 -13.37 0.79
CA TYR A 242 7.77 -14.24 0.48
C TYR A 242 7.32 -15.59 -0.07
N ILE A 243 6.24 -16.15 0.47
CA ILE A 243 5.61 -17.35 -0.10
C ILE A 243 5.18 -17.10 -1.55
N ASN A 244 4.55 -15.94 -1.83
CA ASN A 244 4.07 -15.62 -3.17
C ASN A 244 5.19 -15.44 -4.21
N ARG A 245 6.42 -15.11 -3.79
CA ARG A 245 7.60 -15.06 -4.69
C ARG A 245 7.96 -16.45 -5.22
N HIS A 246 7.81 -17.46 -4.37
CA HIS A 246 8.16 -18.87 -4.66
C HIS A 246 6.92 -19.72 -4.95
N LEU A 247 5.77 -19.10 -5.22
CA LEU A 247 4.50 -19.80 -5.37
C LEU A 247 4.50 -20.66 -6.63
N ASN A 248 4.23 -21.94 -6.44
CA ASN A 248 3.89 -22.93 -7.46
C ASN A 248 3.00 -23.99 -6.77
N PHE A 249 2.59 -25.03 -7.49
CA PHE A 249 1.75 -26.08 -6.90
C PHE A 249 2.42 -26.79 -5.70
N LYS A 250 3.71 -27.12 -5.76
CA LYS A 250 4.44 -27.76 -4.66
C LYS A 250 4.51 -26.86 -3.44
N THR A 251 4.80 -25.57 -3.64
CA THR A 251 4.79 -24.57 -2.55
C THR A 251 3.39 -24.43 -1.94
N ALA A 252 2.34 -24.45 -2.76
CA ALA A 252 0.97 -24.36 -2.27
C ALA A 252 0.63 -25.56 -1.37
N VAL A 253 0.92 -26.78 -1.81
CA VAL A 253 0.73 -28.02 -1.03
C VAL A 253 1.54 -27.96 0.27
N PHE A 254 2.81 -27.57 0.20
CA PHE A 254 3.66 -27.45 1.38
C PHE A 254 3.08 -26.49 2.42
N VAL A 255 2.67 -25.28 1.98
CA VAL A 255 2.09 -24.26 2.86
C VAL A 255 0.75 -24.69 3.43
N ASN A 256 -0.11 -25.34 2.63
CA ASN A 256 -1.40 -25.84 3.09
C ASN A 256 -1.22 -26.94 4.15
N ASN A 257 -0.19 -27.79 4.02
CA ASN A 257 0.15 -28.82 5.02
C ASN A 257 0.72 -28.23 6.32
N LEU A 258 1.39 -27.07 6.27
CA LEU A 258 1.85 -26.38 7.48
C LEU A 258 0.71 -25.80 8.33
N GLY A 259 -0.45 -25.55 7.73
CA GLY A 259 -1.61 -25.01 8.43
C GLY A 259 -1.29 -23.71 9.17
N SER A 260 -1.42 -23.71 10.50
CA SER A 260 -1.16 -22.54 11.34
C SER A 260 0.30 -22.07 11.30
N GLN A 261 1.26 -22.92 10.92
CA GLN A 261 2.69 -22.59 10.85
C GLN A 261 3.11 -21.88 9.55
N ALA A 262 2.17 -21.59 8.64
CA ALA A 262 2.47 -20.90 7.38
C ALA A 262 3.14 -19.52 7.58
N HIS A 263 2.84 -18.82 8.68
CA HIS A 263 3.47 -17.53 9.00
C HIS A 263 4.97 -17.70 9.31
N LEU A 264 5.36 -18.74 10.06
CA LEU A 264 6.76 -19.08 10.32
C LEU A 264 7.51 -19.37 9.02
N TYR A 265 6.87 -20.04 8.08
CA TYR A 265 7.47 -20.29 6.77
C TYR A 265 7.70 -19.01 5.95
N ASN A 266 6.74 -18.09 5.96
CA ASN A 266 6.92 -16.80 5.31
C ASN A 266 8.10 -16.01 5.90
N ASP A 267 8.27 -16.04 7.23
CA ASP A 267 9.38 -15.35 7.89
C ASP A 267 10.72 -16.08 7.70
N TYR A 268 10.71 -17.42 7.67
CA TYR A 268 11.88 -18.20 7.28
C TYR A 268 12.36 -17.81 5.88
N LEU A 269 11.48 -17.76 4.88
CA LEU A 269 11.85 -17.36 3.52
C LEU A 269 12.44 -15.94 3.48
N LYS A 270 11.90 -15.02 4.28
CA LYS A 270 12.47 -13.68 4.44
C LYS A 270 13.91 -13.73 4.96
N PHE A 271 14.16 -14.45 6.05
CA PHE A 271 15.49 -14.54 6.65
C PHE A 271 16.46 -15.29 5.76
N ALA A 272 16.01 -16.36 5.10
CA ALA A 272 16.77 -17.11 4.12
C ALA A 272 17.22 -16.22 2.95
N GLU A 273 16.34 -15.37 2.41
CA GLU A 273 16.71 -14.37 1.39
C GLU A 273 17.71 -13.33 1.93
N GLU A 274 17.54 -12.87 3.17
CA GLU A 274 18.41 -11.86 3.82
C GLU A 274 19.85 -12.37 4.00
N ILE A 275 20.03 -13.66 4.29
CA ILE A 275 21.35 -14.29 4.49
C ILE A 275 21.88 -15.03 3.26
N GLY A 276 21.17 -14.98 2.12
CA GLY A 276 21.62 -15.56 0.86
C GLY A 276 21.52 -17.09 0.76
N VAL A 277 20.58 -17.72 1.49
CA VAL A 277 20.29 -19.16 1.34
C VAL A 277 19.76 -19.44 -0.08
N PRO A 278 20.26 -20.47 -0.79
CA PRO A 278 19.84 -20.78 -2.15
C PRO A 278 18.45 -21.44 -2.17
N LEU A 279 17.40 -20.61 -2.15
CA LEU A 279 15.99 -21.02 -2.19
C LEU A 279 15.52 -21.61 -3.54
N ASN A 280 16.43 -21.77 -4.51
CA ASN A 280 16.20 -22.57 -5.71
C ASN A 280 16.40 -24.08 -5.45
N GLU A 281 17.09 -24.46 -4.36
CA GLU A 281 17.23 -25.87 -3.98
C GLU A 281 16.05 -26.33 -3.11
N PRO A 282 15.37 -27.45 -3.45
CA PRO A 282 14.20 -27.91 -2.72
C PRO A 282 14.41 -28.15 -1.22
N LYS A 283 15.62 -28.55 -0.81
CA LYS A 283 15.95 -28.81 0.61
C LYS A 283 15.90 -27.55 1.48
N TYR A 284 16.19 -26.38 0.89
CA TYR A 284 16.10 -25.09 1.58
C TYR A 284 14.73 -24.45 1.38
N LEU A 285 14.14 -24.60 0.19
CA LEU A 285 12.80 -24.06 -0.06
C LEU A 285 11.72 -24.78 0.75
N TYR A 286 11.88 -26.09 1.00
CA TYR A 286 10.93 -26.94 1.72
C TYR A 286 11.63 -27.65 2.89
N PRO A 287 11.95 -26.93 3.99
CA PRO A 287 12.63 -27.52 5.13
C PRO A 287 11.79 -28.60 5.80
N LYS A 288 12.44 -29.67 6.28
CA LYS A 288 11.77 -30.77 6.99
C LYS A 288 11.14 -30.34 8.31
N ASP A 289 11.84 -29.47 9.04
CA ASP A 289 11.38 -28.87 10.29
C ASP A 289 11.42 -27.35 10.13
N ILE A 290 10.24 -26.77 9.90
CA ILE A 290 10.16 -25.34 9.62
C ILE A 290 10.55 -24.49 10.82
N LYS A 291 10.25 -24.94 12.04
CA LYS A 291 10.55 -24.18 13.26
C LYS A 291 12.04 -24.12 13.48
N LYS A 292 12.73 -25.27 13.37
CA LYS A 292 14.18 -25.32 13.48
C LYS A 292 14.87 -24.44 12.44
N SER A 293 14.47 -24.54 11.17
CA SER A 293 15.07 -23.72 10.11
C SER A 293 14.77 -22.21 10.27
N TYR A 294 13.59 -21.86 10.77
CA TYR A 294 13.26 -20.48 11.16
C TYR A 294 14.20 -19.98 12.27
N ASP A 295 14.36 -20.74 13.36
CA ASP A 295 15.18 -20.36 14.50
C ASP A 295 16.66 -20.18 14.10
N GLU A 296 17.19 -21.08 13.27
CA GLU A 296 18.55 -21.01 12.72
C GLU A 296 18.74 -19.77 11.83
N ALA A 297 17.82 -19.52 10.90
CA ALA A 297 17.89 -18.37 10.00
C ALA A 297 17.74 -17.05 10.77
N TYR A 298 16.81 -16.97 11.73
CA TYR A 298 16.63 -15.81 12.59
C TYR A 298 17.87 -15.49 13.40
N LYS A 299 18.49 -16.53 14.01
CA LYS A 299 19.74 -16.38 14.75
C LYS A 299 20.84 -15.82 13.84
N ARG A 300 21.02 -16.39 12.64
CA ARG A 300 22.06 -15.95 11.72
C ARG A 300 21.84 -14.53 11.22
N VAL A 301 20.60 -14.12 10.96
CA VAL A 301 20.25 -12.74 10.62
C VAL A 301 20.66 -11.77 11.73
N ASN A 302 20.39 -12.12 12.98
CA ASN A 302 20.74 -11.26 14.11
C ASN A 302 22.25 -11.20 14.34
N GLU A 303 22.96 -12.33 14.23
CA GLU A 303 24.42 -12.36 14.27
C GLU A 303 25.04 -11.45 13.21
N LEU A 304 24.56 -11.52 11.96
CA LEU A 304 25.02 -10.64 10.88
C LEU A 304 24.72 -9.16 11.15
N LYS A 305 23.56 -8.85 11.74
CA LYS A 305 23.23 -7.47 12.15
C LYS A 305 24.18 -6.96 13.23
N ASP A 306 24.45 -7.79 14.23
CA ASP A 306 25.39 -7.45 15.30
C ASP A 306 26.82 -7.30 14.77
N GLU A 307 27.27 -8.18 13.86
CA GLU A 307 28.55 -8.08 13.15
C GLU A 307 28.65 -6.74 12.37
N LEU A 308 27.60 -6.36 11.64
CA LEU A 308 27.56 -5.09 10.89
C LEU A 308 27.58 -3.86 11.82
N VAL A 309 26.81 -3.88 12.90
CA VAL A 309 26.81 -2.81 13.91
C VAL A 309 28.20 -2.69 14.55
N ASN A 310 28.79 -3.81 14.98
CA ASN A 310 30.14 -3.83 15.55
C ASN A 310 31.19 -3.32 14.56
N LYS A 311 31.11 -3.70 13.29
CA LYS A 311 32.00 -3.19 12.23
C LYS A 311 31.85 -1.68 12.05
N GLY A 312 30.62 -1.16 12.05
CA GLY A 312 30.35 0.27 12.01
C GLY A 312 30.93 1.00 13.22
N ILE A 313 30.73 0.47 14.43
CA ILE A 313 31.26 1.04 15.67
C ILE A 313 32.79 1.03 15.62
N ALA A 314 33.43 -0.08 15.24
CA ALA A 314 34.88 -0.18 15.12
C ALA A 314 35.45 0.82 14.08
N ASN A 315 34.79 0.98 12.93
CA ASN A 315 35.17 1.99 11.93
C ASN A 315 35.06 3.42 12.49
N GLN A 316 34.00 3.71 13.26
CA GLN A 316 33.83 5.01 13.90
C GLN A 316 34.89 5.23 14.99
N ALA A 317 35.17 4.21 15.80
CA ALA A 317 36.24 4.23 16.79
C ALA A 317 37.61 4.50 16.16
N ALA A 318 37.91 3.87 15.01
CA ALA A 318 39.13 4.13 14.26
C ALA A 318 39.25 5.60 13.82
N LYS A 319 38.15 6.23 13.37
CA LYS A 319 38.12 7.67 13.02
C LYS A 319 38.32 8.57 14.25
N LEU A 320 37.81 8.15 15.40
CA LEU A 320 37.87 8.88 16.67
C LEU A 320 39.17 8.62 17.44
N SER A 321 39.96 7.63 17.05
CA SER A 321 41.23 7.25 17.69
C SER A 321 42.23 8.42 17.80
N LYS A 322 42.19 9.36 16.83
CA LYS A 322 42.96 10.60 16.85
C LYS A 322 42.66 11.52 18.03
N TYR A 323 41.53 11.31 18.72
CA TYR A 323 41.13 12.05 19.91
C TYR A 323 41.37 11.26 21.20
N ILE A 324 42.09 10.14 21.17
CA ILE A 324 42.50 9.46 22.39
C ILE A 324 43.43 10.37 23.19
N TYR A 325 43.22 10.44 24.50
CA TYR A 325 43.99 11.30 25.39
C TYR A 325 44.05 10.73 26.80
N SER A 326 45.19 10.92 27.44
CA SER A 326 45.41 10.52 28.82
C SER A 326 46.16 11.63 29.55
N SER A 327 45.76 11.82 30.80
CA SER A 327 46.48 12.54 31.84
C SER A 327 46.92 11.54 32.91
N ASP A 328 47.59 12.02 33.96
CA ASP A 328 48.01 11.15 35.08
C ASP A 328 46.81 10.48 35.77
N GLN A 329 45.63 11.14 35.79
CA GLN A 329 44.46 10.68 36.54
C GLN A 329 43.34 10.09 35.66
N LEU A 330 43.16 10.59 34.44
CA LEU A 330 42.05 10.23 33.56
C LEU A 330 42.49 9.92 32.14
N SER A 331 41.76 9.02 31.48
CA SER A 331 41.92 8.71 30.05
C SER A 331 40.57 8.73 29.33
N ILE A 332 40.58 9.07 28.04
CA ILE A 332 39.42 9.10 27.15
C ILE A 332 39.74 8.38 25.83
N PHE A 333 38.85 7.47 25.42
CA PHE A 333 38.99 6.68 24.20
C PHE A 333 37.62 6.28 23.64
N PRO A 334 37.47 6.05 22.32
CA PRO A 334 36.19 5.70 21.74
C PRO A 334 35.73 4.28 22.14
N ALA A 335 34.42 4.08 22.28
CA ALA A 335 33.83 2.75 22.39
C ALA A 335 34.04 1.97 21.09
N THR A 336 34.48 0.72 21.18
CA THR A 336 34.94 -0.09 20.03
C THR A 336 33.94 -1.15 19.59
N SER A 337 32.95 -1.46 20.42
CA SER A 337 31.96 -2.52 20.16
C SER A 337 30.60 -2.21 20.78
N ASN A 338 29.56 -2.88 20.27
CA ASN A 338 28.22 -2.85 20.86
C ASN A 338 28.23 -3.45 22.28
N SER A 339 29.05 -4.48 22.53
CA SER A 339 29.20 -5.08 23.86
C SER A 339 29.72 -4.09 24.89
N GLU A 340 30.69 -3.23 24.54
CA GLU A 340 31.15 -2.16 25.42
C GLU A 340 30.03 -1.15 25.75
N LEU A 341 29.24 -0.74 24.75
CA LEU A 341 28.11 0.17 24.98
C LEU A 341 27.02 -0.45 25.88
N VAL A 342 26.79 -1.76 25.75
CA VAL A 342 25.88 -2.52 26.60
C VAL A 342 26.41 -2.64 28.02
N GLN A 343 27.70 -2.96 28.19
CA GLN A 343 28.36 -3.04 29.50
C GLN A 343 28.31 -1.68 30.19
N GLU A 344 28.65 -0.61 29.47
CA GLU A 344 28.57 0.76 29.96
C GLU A 344 27.19 1.15 30.47
N SER A 345 26.18 0.86 29.67
CA SER A 345 24.80 1.13 30.04
C SER A 345 24.39 0.44 31.33
N LYS A 346 24.82 -0.80 31.50
CA LYS A 346 24.53 -1.61 32.67
C LYS A 346 25.27 -1.09 33.91
N SER A 347 26.55 -0.75 33.78
CA SER A 347 27.39 -0.31 34.90
C SER A 347 27.04 1.10 35.38
N LEU A 348 26.77 2.03 34.47
CA LEU A 348 26.45 3.43 34.80
C LEU A 348 24.95 3.71 34.89
N ASN A 349 24.09 2.69 34.74
CA ASN A 349 22.62 2.84 34.79
C ASN A 349 22.08 3.95 33.87
N HIS A 350 22.64 4.05 32.66
CA HIS A 350 22.24 5.03 31.66
C HIS A 350 22.06 4.40 30.28
N CYS A 351 21.43 5.11 29.34
CA CYS A 351 20.93 4.52 28.10
C CYS A 351 21.94 4.51 26.93
N VAL A 352 23.26 4.52 27.14
CA VAL A 352 24.23 4.65 26.03
C VAL A 352 24.16 3.53 24.98
N ARG A 353 23.65 2.34 25.33
CA ARG A 353 23.44 1.19 24.42
C ARG A 353 22.48 1.52 23.28
N THR A 354 21.56 2.45 23.48
CA THR A 354 20.62 2.86 22.42
C THR A 354 21.32 3.64 21.29
N TYR A 355 22.57 4.05 21.50
CA TYR A 355 23.38 4.77 20.53
C TYR A 355 24.12 3.84 19.56
N ALA A 356 24.13 2.52 19.77
CA ALA A 356 24.91 1.57 18.98
C ALA A 356 24.76 1.74 17.47
N LYS A 357 23.50 1.87 16.98
CA LYS A 357 23.23 2.11 15.56
C LYS A 357 23.73 3.48 15.09
N ARG A 358 23.48 4.55 15.85
CA ARG A 358 23.93 5.92 15.51
C ARG A 358 25.45 6.02 15.47
N VAL A 359 26.15 5.29 16.34
CA VAL A 359 27.61 5.19 16.32
C VAL A 359 28.07 4.39 15.11
N ALA A 360 27.42 3.24 14.82
CA ALA A 360 27.73 2.42 13.65
C ALA A 360 27.57 3.17 12.32
N ASP A 361 26.53 3.99 12.22
CA ASP A 361 26.23 4.84 11.05
C ASP A 361 27.13 6.09 11.00
N GLY A 362 27.95 6.34 12.02
CA GLY A 362 28.85 7.49 12.12
C GLY A 362 28.16 8.82 12.41
N GLU A 363 26.87 8.81 12.79
CA GLU A 363 26.10 10.00 13.14
C GLU A 363 26.60 10.66 14.44
N THR A 364 27.20 9.87 15.32
CA THR A 364 27.76 10.31 16.60
C THR A 364 28.92 9.40 17.01
N GLY A 365 29.69 9.85 18.00
CA GLY A 365 30.75 9.08 18.65
C GLY A 365 30.45 8.97 20.13
N ILE A 366 30.70 7.81 20.71
CA ILE A 366 30.70 7.64 22.17
C ILE A 366 32.14 7.44 22.60
N MET A 367 32.63 8.37 23.42
CA MET A 367 33.92 8.32 24.08
C MET A 367 33.71 7.85 25.52
N LEU A 368 34.56 6.93 25.96
CA LEU A 368 34.59 6.35 27.30
C LEU A 368 35.68 7.06 28.09
N ILE A 369 35.32 7.60 29.25
CA ILE A 369 36.27 8.21 30.19
C ILE A 369 36.50 7.23 31.33
N ARG A 370 37.75 7.06 31.72
CA ARG A 370 38.21 6.15 32.77
C ARG A 370 39.19 6.82 33.69
N ARG A 371 39.27 6.33 34.92
CA ARG A 371 40.42 6.59 35.79
C ARG A 371 41.65 5.85 35.26
N SER A 372 42.82 6.48 35.33
CA SER A 372 44.06 5.92 34.78
C SER A 372 44.51 4.67 35.52
N ASP A 373 44.17 4.53 36.81
CA ASP A 373 44.41 3.37 37.67
C ASP A 373 43.35 2.25 37.51
N GLU A 374 42.14 2.56 37.03
CA GLU A 374 41.02 1.63 36.84
C GLU A 374 40.45 1.66 35.39
N LYS A 375 41.25 1.35 34.38
CA LYS A 375 40.83 1.47 32.95
C LYS A 375 39.63 0.59 32.54
N GLU A 376 39.45 -0.55 33.20
CA GLU A 376 38.35 -1.48 32.90
C GLU A 376 37.02 -1.08 33.54
N LYS A 377 37.01 -0.08 34.44
CA LYS A 377 35.83 0.29 35.21
C LYS A 377 35.15 1.53 34.63
N PRO A 378 33.89 1.40 34.15
CA PRO A 378 33.09 2.54 33.72
C PRO A 378 33.10 3.71 34.69
N TYR A 379 33.32 4.93 34.17
CA TYR A 379 33.32 6.16 34.98
C TYR A 379 32.41 7.24 34.39
N TYR A 380 32.71 7.74 33.18
CA TYR A 380 31.83 8.64 32.43
C TYR A 380 31.79 8.27 30.96
N THR A 381 30.70 8.60 30.29
CA THR A 381 30.56 8.56 28.84
C THR A 381 30.39 9.97 28.28
N LEU A 382 30.97 10.23 27.11
CA LEU A 382 30.90 11.50 26.40
C LEU A 382 30.39 11.26 24.97
N GLU A 383 29.34 11.98 24.57
CA GLU A 383 28.87 11.97 23.19
C GLU A 383 29.57 13.07 22.39
N LEU A 384 30.28 12.68 21.33
CA LEU A 384 30.97 13.57 20.40
C LEU A 384 30.32 13.48 19.02
N LYS A 385 29.65 14.56 18.59
CA LYS A 385 29.05 14.66 17.26
C LYS A 385 29.89 15.56 16.36
N GLY A 386 30.63 14.96 15.43
CA GLY A 386 31.61 15.68 14.61
C GLY A 386 32.77 16.19 15.47
N LYS A 387 32.86 17.51 15.66
CA LYS A 387 33.81 18.17 16.58
C LYS A 387 33.14 18.79 17.81
N ARG A 388 31.85 18.50 18.03
CA ARG A 388 31.06 19.08 19.12
C ARG A 388 30.75 18.05 20.20
N ILE A 389 31.11 18.36 21.44
CA ILE A 389 30.70 17.65 22.64
C ILE A 389 29.22 17.95 22.86
N VAL A 390 28.39 16.92 22.90
CA VAL A 390 26.94 17.04 23.06
C VAL A 390 26.55 16.88 24.53
N GLN A 391 27.16 15.91 25.21
CA GLN A 391 26.87 15.62 26.62
C GLN A 391 27.98 14.77 27.24
N ILE A 392 28.06 14.84 28.57
CA ILE A 392 28.90 14.00 29.42
C ILE A 392 28.00 13.46 30.53
N ARG A 393 27.99 12.15 30.74
CA ARG A 393 27.10 11.48 31.70
C ARG A 393 27.85 10.43 32.50
N GLY A 394 27.70 10.50 33.82
CA GLY A 394 28.19 9.50 34.76
C GLY A 394 27.08 8.54 35.17
N ASN A 395 27.29 7.87 36.31
CA ASN A 395 26.31 6.97 36.91
C ASN A 395 24.95 7.65 37.11
N HIS A 396 23.85 6.99 36.73
CA HIS A 396 22.48 7.54 36.78
C HIS A 396 22.31 8.89 36.05
N ASN A 397 23.03 9.09 34.94
CA ASN A 397 23.04 10.33 34.16
C ASN A 397 23.56 11.57 34.93
N SER A 398 24.36 11.36 35.98
CA SER A 398 24.96 12.45 36.76
C SER A 398 25.84 13.36 35.89
N ALA A 399 25.91 14.63 36.27
CA ALA A 399 26.83 15.59 35.68
C ALA A 399 28.29 15.26 36.08
N PRO A 400 29.28 15.64 35.25
CA PRO A 400 30.69 15.45 35.58
C PRO A 400 31.10 16.25 36.82
N VAL A 401 31.92 15.63 37.66
CA VAL A 401 32.61 16.31 38.77
C VAL A 401 33.64 17.32 38.23
N PRO A 402 34.10 18.30 39.05
CA PRO A 402 35.04 19.33 38.61
C PRO A 402 36.32 18.77 37.97
N GLU A 403 36.86 17.68 38.51
CA GLU A 403 38.04 16.98 37.97
C GLU A 403 37.83 16.51 36.52
N VAL A 404 36.72 15.80 36.26
CA VAL A 404 36.36 15.33 34.91
C VAL A 404 36.08 16.50 33.98
N SER A 405 35.46 17.57 34.50
CA SER A 405 35.20 18.78 33.73
C SER A 405 36.48 19.46 33.27
N GLU A 406 37.47 19.58 34.16
CA GLU A 406 38.76 20.18 33.83
C GLU A 406 39.53 19.34 32.82
N PHE A 407 39.55 18.03 33.00
CA PHE A 407 40.13 17.09 32.05
C PHE A 407 39.51 17.22 30.64
N VAL A 408 38.18 17.32 30.55
CA VAL A 408 37.49 17.46 29.27
C VAL A 408 37.76 18.83 28.63
N ARG A 409 37.88 19.91 29.39
CA ARG A 409 38.30 21.23 28.85
C ARG A 409 39.72 21.20 28.26
N GLN A 410 40.65 20.53 28.93
CA GLN A 410 42.01 20.36 28.40
C GLN A 410 42.01 19.53 27.11
N TRP A 411 41.23 18.45 27.09
CA TRP A 411 41.03 17.61 25.91
C TRP A 411 40.41 18.38 24.74
N GLU A 412 39.35 19.15 25.00
CA GLU A 412 38.66 19.96 24.00
C GLU A 412 39.61 20.99 23.37
N LYS A 413 40.37 21.72 24.19
CA LYS A 413 41.36 22.70 23.73
C LYS A 413 42.46 22.05 22.90
N LYS A 414 43.01 20.91 23.33
CA LYS A 414 44.10 20.20 22.65
C LYS A 414 43.70 19.78 21.23
N TYR A 415 42.49 19.29 21.05
CA TYR A 415 42.01 18.76 19.76
C TYR A 415 41.14 19.74 18.97
N GLN A 416 41.00 20.98 19.44
CA GLN A 416 40.17 22.03 18.82
C GLN A 416 38.73 21.53 18.60
N LEU A 417 38.16 20.97 19.66
CA LEU A 417 36.76 20.59 19.76
C LEU A 417 35.93 21.76 20.33
N THR A 418 34.62 21.59 20.42
CA THR A 418 33.70 22.63 20.89
C THR A 418 32.57 22.05 21.74
N GLY A 419 31.93 22.85 22.58
CA GLY A 419 30.66 22.50 23.24
C GLY A 419 30.77 22.06 24.70
N TYR A 420 31.96 22.13 25.31
CA TYR A 420 32.15 22.05 26.75
C TYR A 420 32.83 23.32 27.29
#